data_AF-A0A915BDQ1-F1
#
_entry.id   AF-A0A915BDQ1-F1
#
_cell.length_a   1.000
_cell.length_b   1.000
_cell.length_c   1.000
_cell.angle_alpha   90.00
_cell.angle_beta   90.00
_cell.angle_gamma   90.00
#
_symmetry.space_group_name_H-M   'P 1'
#
loop_
_entity.id
_entity.type
_entity.pdbx_description
1 polymer ?
#
loop_
_entity_poly.entity_id
_entity_poly.type
_entity_poly.pdbx_seq_one_letter_code
_entity_poly.pdbx_strand_id
1 'polypeptide(L)'
;HLSTWLFVAAWVVADCTELHIGGVFPMEAGSGGWAGGQACLPAVQMALEDVNGDADVLPGYTLRLHHHNSKCQPGLAAKQMYELLYKPPVKLM
;
A
#
# COMPACT_ATOMS: atom_id res chain seq x y z
N HIS A 1 18.46 -16.21 43.23
CA HIS A 1 18.70 -14.87 42.66
C HIS A 1 19.17 -14.93 41.19
N LEU A 2 18.72 -15.92 40.40
CA LEU A 2 19.10 -16.10 38.98
C LEU A 2 17.90 -16.32 38.02
N SER A 3 16.65 -16.36 38.48
CA SER A 3 15.50 -16.66 37.61
C SER A 3 14.84 -15.44 36.96
N THR A 4 15.34 -14.23 37.20
CA THR A 4 14.73 -12.99 36.68
C THR A 4 15.31 -12.53 35.33
N TRP A 5 16.44 -13.09 34.90
CA TRP A 5 17.13 -12.67 33.67
C TRP A 5 16.62 -13.35 32.39
N LEU A 6 15.83 -14.42 32.50
CA LEU A 6 15.30 -15.17 31.35
C LEU A 6 14.01 -14.58 30.75
N PHE A 7 13.40 -13.58 31.39
CA PHE A 7 12.15 -12.96 30.89
C PHE A 7 12.35 -11.77 29.94
N VAL A 8 13.59 -11.27 29.78
CA VAL A 8 13.85 -10.06 28.97
C VAL A 8 14.27 -10.38 27.53
N ALA A 9 14.50 -11.66 27.21
CA ALA A 9 14.92 -12.09 25.86
C ALA A 9 13.75 -12.44 24.91
N ALA A 10 12.50 -12.20 25.30
CA ALA A 10 11.38 -12.15 24.38
C ALA A 10 11.34 -10.75 23.74
N TRP A 11 12.39 -10.41 23.00
CA TRP A 11 12.33 -9.30 22.07
C TRP A 11 11.19 -9.59 21.12
N VAL A 12 10.17 -8.74 21.24
CA VAL A 12 9.03 -8.63 20.35
C VAL A 12 9.50 -8.92 18.93
N VAL A 13 9.19 -10.12 18.42
CA VAL A 13 9.01 -10.28 16.99
C VAL A 13 7.81 -9.38 16.72
N ALA A 14 8.07 -8.14 16.31
CA ALA A 14 7.01 -7.26 15.88
C ALA A 14 6.45 -7.93 14.63
N ASP A 15 5.37 -8.70 14.80
CA ASP A 15 4.58 -9.18 13.68
C ASP A 15 4.06 -7.93 12.98
N CYS A 16 4.80 -7.53 11.96
CA CYS A 16 4.54 -6.29 11.24
C CYS A 16 3.25 -6.48 10.45
N THR A 17 2.20 -5.78 10.86
CA THR A 17 0.87 -5.94 10.27
C THR A 17 0.82 -5.21 8.92
N GLU A 18 0.52 -5.94 7.85
CA GLU A 18 0.42 -5.35 6.51
C GLU A 18 -0.90 -4.56 6.39
N LEU A 19 -0.80 -3.26 6.17
CA LEU A 19 -1.90 -2.37 5.84
C LEU A 19 -1.99 -2.22 4.33
N HIS A 20 -3.11 -2.65 3.76
CA HIS A 20 -3.31 -2.60 2.31
C HIS A 20 -4.01 -1.31 1.92
N ILE A 21 -3.54 -0.64 0.87
CA ILE A 21 -4.18 0.55 0.28
C ILE A 21 -4.51 0.29 -1.19
N GLY A 22 -5.63 0.84 -1.65
CA GLY A 22 -6.07 0.75 -3.05
C GLY A 22 -5.73 2.00 -3.85
N GLY A 23 -5.27 1.85 -5.09
CA GLY A 23 -4.95 2.97 -5.97
C GLY A 23 -5.37 2.75 -7.42
N VAL A 24 -5.67 3.84 -8.12
CA VAL A 24 -6.01 3.79 -9.54
C VAL A 24 -5.19 4.86 -10.27
N PHE A 25 -4.35 4.43 -11.22
CA PHE A 25 -3.42 5.30 -11.92
C PHE A 25 -3.73 5.31 -13.42
N PRO A 26 -4.00 6.46 -14.05
CA PRO A 26 -4.18 6.54 -15.50
C PRO A 26 -2.80 6.47 -16.18
N MET A 27 -2.38 5.29 -16.64
CA MET A 27 -1.09 5.12 -17.33
C MET A 27 -1.13 5.57 -18.80
N GLU A 28 -2.34 5.83 -19.30
CA GLU A 28 -2.65 6.19 -20.68
C GLU A 28 -3.70 7.31 -20.66
N ALA A 29 -3.67 8.17 -21.68
CA ALA A 29 -4.62 9.26 -21.83
C ALA A 29 -6.04 8.81 -22.24
N GLY A 30 -6.25 7.56 -22.68
CA GLY A 30 -7.56 7.14 -23.19
C GLY A 30 -8.02 8.01 -24.37
N SER A 31 -9.28 8.43 -24.36
CA SER A 31 -9.87 9.30 -25.39
C SER A 31 -9.65 10.80 -25.12
N GLY A 32 -8.40 11.22 -24.89
CA GLY A 32 -8.03 12.63 -24.68
C GLY A 32 -7.89 13.09 -23.22
N GLY A 33 -7.81 12.16 -22.28
CA GLY A 33 -7.49 12.39 -20.88
C GLY A 33 -5.99 12.56 -20.61
N TRP A 34 -5.59 12.39 -19.34
CA TRP A 34 -4.22 12.64 -18.87
C TRP A 34 -3.54 11.37 -18.37
N ALA A 35 -2.34 11.07 -18.91
CA ALA A 35 -1.52 9.92 -18.53
C ALA A 35 -0.66 10.19 -17.27
N GLY A 36 -1.24 10.80 -16.24
CA GLY A 36 -0.50 11.19 -15.02
C GLY A 36 0.10 10.02 -14.24
N GLY A 37 -0.48 8.82 -14.37
CA GLY A 37 -0.02 7.61 -13.69
C GLY A 37 1.42 7.22 -14.02
N GLN A 38 1.94 7.64 -15.18
CA GLN A 38 3.31 7.33 -15.60
C GLN A 38 4.37 7.90 -14.65
N ALA A 39 4.13 9.09 -14.10
CA ALA A 39 5.01 9.71 -13.12
C ALA A 39 4.55 9.42 -11.68
N CYS A 40 3.24 9.41 -11.44
CA CYS A 40 2.70 9.28 -10.09
C CYS A 40 2.90 7.87 -9.49
N LEU A 41 2.80 6.78 -10.27
CA LEU A 41 2.98 5.44 -9.72
C LEU A 41 4.43 5.20 -9.22
N PRO A 42 5.48 5.53 -9.99
CA PRO A 42 6.86 5.47 -9.47
C PRO A 42 7.09 6.37 -8.26
N ALA A 43 6.51 7.57 -8.25
CA ALA A 43 6.62 8.47 -7.09
C ALA A 43 6.02 7.84 -5.82
N VAL A 44 4.85 7.19 -5.94
CA VAL A 44 4.23 6.47 -4.82
C VAL A 44 5.06 5.25 -4.41
N GLN A 45 5.66 4.53 -5.36
CA GLN A 45 6.53 3.39 -5.05
C GLN A 45 7.75 3.83 -4.23
N MET A 46 8.44 4.91 -4.62
CA MET A 46 9.54 5.47 -3.85
C MET A 46 9.09 5.92 -2.45
N ALA A 47 7.94 6.60 -2.35
CA ALA A 47 7.42 7.02 -1.05
C ALA A 47 7.06 5.83 -0.13
N LEU A 48 6.57 4.72 -0.69
CA LEU A 48 6.29 3.51 0.09
C LEU A 48 7.57 2.82 0.56
N GLU A 49 8.63 2.84 -0.25
CA GLU A 49 9.95 2.35 0.15
C GLU A 49 10.50 3.16 1.32
N ASP A 50 10.42 4.49 1.25
CA ASP A 50 10.88 5.39 2.32
C ASP A 50 10.09 5.16 3.62
N VAL A 51 8.75 5.14 3.55
CA VAL A 51 7.89 4.97 4.73
C VAL A 51 8.04 3.59 5.37
N ASN A 52 8.12 2.53 4.57
CA ASN A 52 8.30 1.18 5.10
C ASN A 52 9.73 0.91 5.58
N GLY A 53 10.71 1.70 5.12
CA GLY A 53 12.11 1.64 5.54
C GLY A 53 12.39 2.33 6.87
N ASP A 54 11.50 3.19 7.35
CA ASP A 54 11.63 3.94 8.59
C ASP A 54 10.64 3.43 9.66
N ALA A 55 11.17 2.68 10.63
CA ALA A 55 10.40 2.10 11.72
C ALA A 55 9.77 3.14 12.66
N ASP A 56 10.23 4.39 12.63
CA ASP A 56 9.68 5.47 13.46
C ASP A 56 8.42 6.09 12.82
N VAL A 57 8.19 5.90 11.52
CA VAL A 57 7.03 6.46 10.81
C VAL A 57 5.76 5.64 11.06
N LEU A 58 5.84 4.31 10.92
CA LEU A 58 4.73 3.37 11.14
C LEU A 58 5.18 2.15 11.95
N PRO A 59 5.46 2.30 13.25
CA PRO A 59 5.96 1.20 14.07
C PRO A 59 4.96 0.04 14.10
N GLY A 60 5.43 -1.15 13.73
CA GLY A 60 4.62 -2.38 13.72
C GLY A 60 3.70 -2.54 12.51
N TYR A 61 3.79 -1.68 11.49
CA TYR A 61 3.01 -1.79 10.26
C TYR A 61 3.87 -1.64 9.00
N THR A 62 3.45 -2.29 7.92
CA THR A 62 3.97 -2.04 6.56
C THR A 62 2.83 -1.69 5.62
N LEU A 63 3.06 -0.77 4.69
CA LEU A 63 2.10 -0.39 3.66
C LEU A 63 2.29 -1.24 2.40
N ARG A 64 1.18 -1.74 1.86
CA ARG A 64 1.14 -2.41 0.55
C ARG A 64 0.09 -1.81 -0.37
N LEU A 65 0.54 -1.33 -1.52
CA LEU A 65 -0.33 -0.80 -2.56
C LEU A 65 -0.85 -1.90 -3.50
N HIS A 66 -2.16 -1.90 -3.72
CA HIS A 66 -2.84 -2.63 -4.78
C HIS A 66 -3.35 -1.63 -5.78
N HIS A 67 -2.93 -1.71 -7.04
CA HIS A 67 -3.30 -0.70 -8.03
C HIS A 67 -3.77 -1.25 -9.37
N HIS A 68 -4.56 -0.44 -10.05
CA HIS A 68 -5.04 -0.71 -11.41
C HIS A 68 -4.78 0.47 -12.35
N ASN A 69 -4.68 0.16 -13.65
CA ASN A 69 -4.61 1.17 -14.71
C ASN A 69 -6.03 1.54 -15.17
N SER A 70 -6.50 2.75 -14.88
CA SER A 70 -7.83 3.21 -15.31
C SER A 70 -7.91 3.56 -16.78
N LYS A 71 -6.77 3.81 -17.43
CA LYS A 71 -6.71 4.34 -18.81
C LYS A 71 -7.52 5.62 -19.03
N CYS A 72 -7.77 6.36 -17.95
CA CYS A 72 -8.67 7.50 -17.93
C CYS A 72 -10.11 7.17 -18.42
N GLN A 73 -10.58 5.93 -18.25
CA GLN A 73 -11.92 5.48 -18.63
C GLN A 73 -12.81 5.28 -17.40
N PRO A 74 -13.93 6.03 -17.25
CA PRO A 74 -14.77 5.97 -16.05
C PRO A 74 -15.36 4.58 -15.76
N GLY A 75 -15.87 3.89 -16.77
CA GLY A 75 -16.46 2.56 -16.59
C GLY A 75 -15.44 1.50 -16.15
N LEU A 76 -14.21 1.59 -16.66
CA LEU A 76 -13.10 0.73 -16.25
C LEU A 76 -12.67 1.05 -14.81
N ALA A 77 -12.54 2.33 -14.48
CA ALA A 77 -12.19 2.77 -13.14
C ALA A 77 -13.24 2.34 -12.10
N ALA A 78 -14.53 2.46 -12.40
CA ALA A 78 -15.62 2.03 -11.52
C ALA A 78 -15.57 0.51 -11.25
N LYS A 79 -15.34 -0.30 -12.30
CA LYS A 79 -15.13 -1.74 -12.15
C LYS A 79 -13.93 -2.04 -11.26
N GLN A 80 -12.79 -1.40 -11.50
CA GLN A 80 -11.55 -1.60 -10.73
C GLN A 80 -11.73 -1.19 -9.27
N MET A 81 -12.44 -0.08 -9.01
CA MET A 81 -12.79 0.35 -7.66
C MET A 81 -13.64 -0.70 -6.94
N TYR A 82 -14.65 -1.26 -7.63
CA TYR A 82 -15.44 -2.37 -7.09
C TYR A 82 -14.56 -3.59 -6.76
N GLU A 83 -13.59 -3.92 -7.60
CA GLU A 83 -12.64 -5.01 -7.32
C GLU A 83 -11.76 -4.72 -6.10
N LEU A 84 -11.31 -3.48 -5.93
CA LEU A 84 -10.53 -3.06 -4.76
C LEU A 84 -11.35 -3.14 -3.46
N LEU A 85 -12.63 -2.73 -3.51
CA LEU A 85 -13.57 -2.78 -2.37
C LEU A 85 -13.89 -4.22 -1.94
N TYR A 86 -14.27 -5.06 -2.90
CA TYR A 86 -14.99 -6.30 -2.60
C TYR A 86 -14.14 -7.56 -2.71
N LYS A 87 -12.87 -7.47 -3.15
CA LYS A 87 -11.95 -8.61 -3.15
C LYS A 87 -10.94 -8.48 -2.01
N PRO A 88 -10.64 -9.58 -1.29
CA PRO A 88 -9.55 -9.59 -0.32
C PRO A 88 -8.19 -9.28 -0.98
N PRO A 89 -7.21 -8.77 -0.22
CA PRO A 89 -7.34 -8.32 1.17
C PRO A 89 -8.23 -7.06 1.29
N VAL A 90 -8.69 -6.71 2.49
CA VAL A 90 -9.44 -5.46 2.69
C VAL A 90 -8.46 -4.29 2.62
N LYS A 91 -8.78 -3.28 1.79
CA LYS A 91 -7.96 -2.08 1.65
C LYS A 91 -8.51 -0.99 2.57
N LEU A 92 -7.60 -0.26 3.21
CA LEU A 92 -7.88 1.06 3.76
C LEU A 92 -8.14 1.99 2.58
N MET A 93 -9.30 2.63 2.57
CA MET A 93 -9.70 3.63 1.58
C MET A 93 -9.90 4.98 2.24
#